data_AF-C5BX75-F1
#
_entry.id   AF-C5BX75-F1
#
_cell.length_a   1.000
_cell.length_b   1.000
_cell.length_c   1.000
_cell.angle_alpha   90.00
_cell.angle_beta   90.00
_cell.angle_gamma   90.00
#
_symmetry.space_group_name_H-M   'P 1'
#
loop_
_entity.id
_entity.type
_entity.pdbx_description
1 polymer ?
#
loop_
_entity_poly.entity_id
_entity_poly.type
_entity_poly.pdbx_seq_one_letter_code
_entity_poly.pdbx_strand_id
1 'polypeptide(L)'
;MTTTARASRALPQATRSGLVLGGIAFAAAGSPVWGEPELGSPTSVAQVAVAVIGGALLLVGVVGLGRSRPATSGRLGRWGTGLVVAGLAAHLLGSALGGLAPTLPAGAADVVAVAAIPAWALAHLAYVGTTLIGVATWRSGALPRPVSALLVACAPLVLAGVPASLALEPAVGSGVSAVIAWIATEGQLGLGWLLVGVTGRRPGADDAGAGSALEHSHSGSLGKRRSARALPAPNGSGRASQRRRLAPRPLPWFTTYVMNPRTRSGPYVRRP
;
A
#
# COMPACT_ATOMS: atom_id res chain seq x y z
N MET A 1 18.63 27.58 -23.06
CA MET A 1 18.11 26.37 -22.39
C MET A 1 16.86 26.79 -21.63
N THR A 2 15.70 26.59 -22.24
CA THR A 2 14.41 26.79 -21.59
C THR A 2 14.21 25.63 -20.63
N THR A 3 14.55 25.84 -19.37
CA THR A 3 14.17 24.95 -18.28
C THR A 3 12.66 24.97 -18.19
N THR A 4 11.98 24.10 -18.94
CA THR A 4 10.55 23.84 -18.75
C THR A 4 10.41 23.22 -17.37
N ALA A 5 10.29 24.06 -16.35
CA ALA A 5 9.74 23.69 -15.06
C ALA A 5 8.33 23.17 -15.35
N ARG A 6 8.22 21.86 -15.59
CA ARG A 6 6.96 21.19 -15.83
C ARG A 6 6.17 21.37 -14.55
N ALA A 7 5.26 22.35 -14.55
CA ALA A 7 4.41 22.67 -13.41
C ALA A 7 3.80 21.37 -12.88
N SER A 8 4.25 20.94 -11.71
CA SER A 8 3.66 19.82 -11.00
C SER A 8 2.25 20.26 -10.58
N ARG A 9 1.24 19.84 -11.35
CA ARG A 9 -0.15 20.13 -10.99
C ARG A 9 -0.42 19.52 -9.61
N ALA A 10 -0.99 20.35 -8.73
CA ALA A 10 -1.51 19.90 -7.45
C ALA A 10 -2.56 18.80 -7.69
N LEU A 11 -2.65 17.86 -6.76
CA LEU A 11 -3.68 16.81 -6.84
C LEU A 11 -5.06 17.44 -6.59
N PRO A 12 -6.11 16.96 -7.28
CA PRO A 12 -7.48 17.31 -6.91
C PRO A 12 -7.75 17.03 -5.43
N GLN A 13 -8.55 17.87 -4.77
CA GLN A 13 -8.83 17.75 -3.34
C GLN A 13 -9.37 16.37 -2.98
N ALA A 14 -10.32 15.83 -3.76
CA ALA A 14 -10.86 14.48 -3.53
C ALA A 14 -9.79 13.38 -3.59
N THR A 15 -8.87 13.46 -4.56
CA THR A 15 -7.72 12.54 -4.68
C THR A 15 -6.84 12.62 -3.43
N ARG A 16 -6.52 13.84 -3.00
CA ARG A 16 -5.67 14.08 -1.84
C ARG A 16 -6.32 13.57 -0.55
N SER A 17 -7.57 13.94 -0.30
CA SER A 17 -8.32 13.52 0.87
C SER A 17 -8.48 12.00 0.89
N GLY A 18 -8.74 11.37 -0.26
CA GLY A 18 -8.80 9.90 -0.37
C GLY A 18 -7.49 9.23 0.02
N LEU A 19 -6.34 9.76 -0.44
CA LEU A 19 -5.03 9.24 -0.07
C LEU A 19 -4.70 9.43 1.42
N VAL A 20 -5.02 10.60 1.98
CA VAL A 20 -4.72 10.92 3.39
C VAL A 20 -5.65 10.16 4.33
N LEU A 21 -6.96 10.35 4.20
CA LEU A 21 -7.94 9.71 5.07
C LEU A 21 -7.95 8.19 4.88
N GLY A 22 -7.86 7.74 3.63
CA GLY A 22 -7.72 6.32 3.33
C GLY A 22 -6.45 5.74 3.92
N GLY A 23 -5.31 6.42 3.79
CA GLY A 23 -4.04 5.98 4.35
C GLY A 23 -4.07 5.85 5.88
N ILE A 24 -4.68 6.82 6.57
CA ILE A 24 -4.88 6.79 8.02
C ILE A 24 -5.76 5.62 8.42
N ALA A 25 -6.96 5.53 7.82
CA ALA A 25 -7.92 4.49 8.17
C ALA A 25 -7.37 3.09 7.87
N PHE A 26 -6.68 2.91 6.74
CA PHE A 26 -6.08 1.63 6.38
C PHE A 26 -4.97 1.22 7.34
N ALA A 27 -4.06 2.13 7.69
CA ALA A 27 -3.02 1.86 8.68
C ALA A 27 -3.63 1.60 10.07
N ALA A 28 -4.68 2.35 10.45
CA ALA A 28 -5.38 2.16 11.71
C ALA A 28 -6.09 0.80 11.76
N ALA A 29 -6.69 0.33 10.66
CA ALA A 29 -7.42 -0.93 10.61
C ALA A 29 -6.56 -2.15 10.97
N GLY A 30 -5.30 -2.18 10.53
CA GLY A 30 -4.37 -3.28 10.84
C GLY A 30 -3.64 -3.12 12.18
N SER A 31 -3.89 -2.03 12.91
CA SER A 31 -3.11 -1.68 14.10
C SER A 31 -3.34 -2.68 15.25
N PRO A 32 -2.29 -3.08 15.99
CA PRO A 32 -2.44 -3.93 17.17
C PRO A 32 -3.18 -3.24 18.33
N VAL A 33 -3.49 -1.94 18.22
CA VAL A 33 -4.30 -1.18 19.19
C VAL A 33 -5.72 -1.75 19.33
N TRP A 34 -6.24 -2.47 18.34
CA TRP A 34 -7.54 -3.14 18.42
C TRP A 34 -7.55 -4.37 19.34
N GLY A 35 -6.37 -4.84 19.78
CA GLY A 35 -6.23 -6.09 20.53
C GLY A 35 -6.42 -7.32 19.66
N GLU A 36 -6.53 -8.49 20.31
CA GLU A 36 -6.83 -9.75 19.63
C GLU A 36 -8.28 -9.73 19.13
N PRO A 37 -8.54 -9.96 17.84
CA PRO A 37 -9.89 -9.89 17.30
C PRO A 37 -10.73 -11.08 17.79
N GLU A 38 -11.65 -10.83 18.71
CA GLU A 38 -12.73 -11.78 19.02
C GLU A 38 -13.76 -11.77 17.88
N LEU A 39 -13.91 -12.90 17.20
CA LEU A 39 -14.86 -13.07 16.09
C LEU A 39 -16.29 -12.69 16.51
N GLY A 40 -16.88 -11.72 15.81
CA GLY A 40 -18.26 -11.27 16.04
C GLY A 40 -18.40 -10.23 17.15
N SER A 41 -17.31 -9.82 17.80
CA SER A 41 -17.31 -8.71 18.74
C SER A 41 -17.57 -7.36 18.03
N PRO A 42 -18.16 -6.36 18.71
CA PRO A 42 -18.32 -5.02 18.15
C PRO A 42 -17.00 -4.38 17.71
N THR A 43 -15.89 -4.69 18.38
CA THR A 43 -14.54 -4.23 18.03
C THR A 43 -14.06 -4.84 16.72
N SER A 44 -14.28 -6.14 16.48
CA SER A 44 -13.96 -6.78 15.21
C SER A 44 -14.79 -6.21 14.04
N VAL A 45 -16.07 -5.91 14.26
CA VAL A 45 -16.94 -5.28 13.25
C VAL A 45 -16.47 -3.88 12.93
N ALA A 46 -16.11 -3.08 13.95
CA ALA A 46 -15.57 -1.74 13.76
C ALA A 46 -14.24 -1.77 13.01
N GLN A 47 -13.34 -2.69 13.33
CA GLN A 47 -12.05 -2.85 12.65
C GLN A 47 -12.23 -3.18 11.16
N VAL A 48 -13.13 -4.11 10.82
CA VAL A 48 -13.46 -4.44 9.43
C VAL A 48 -14.08 -3.23 8.71
N ALA A 49 -14.98 -2.49 9.37
CA ALA A 49 -15.56 -1.27 8.79
C ALA A 49 -14.49 -0.22 8.49
N VAL A 50 -13.53 -0.01 9.41
CA VAL A 50 -12.40 0.91 9.21
C VAL A 50 -11.51 0.44 8.06
N ALA A 51 -11.26 -0.87 7.92
CA ALA A 51 -10.52 -1.45 6.80
C ALA A 51 -11.22 -1.17 5.45
N VAL A 52 -12.53 -1.42 5.40
CA VAL A 52 -13.36 -1.19 4.19
C VAL A 52 -13.38 0.29 3.81
N ILE A 53 -13.63 1.18 4.78
CA ILE A 53 -13.62 2.63 4.54
C ILE A 53 -12.24 3.10 4.07
N GLY A 54 -11.17 2.66 4.75
CA GLY A 54 -9.80 2.99 4.40
C GLY A 54 -9.41 2.52 3.00
N GLY A 55 -9.71 1.27 2.67
CA GLY A 55 -9.47 0.68 1.36
C GLY A 55 -10.24 1.40 0.24
N ALA A 56 -11.51 1.76 0.46
CA ALA A 56 -12.33 2.47 -0.51
C ALA A 56 -11.83 3.90 -0.75
N LEU A 57 -11.47 4.63 0.30
CA LEU A 57 -10.89 5.97 0.18
C LEU A 57 -9.53 5.95 -0.52
N LEU A 58 -8.67 4.99 -0.20
CA LEU A 58 -7.41 4.76 -0.91
C LEU A 58 -7.65 4.46 -2.38
N LEU A 59 -8.64 3.63 -2.71
CA LEU A 59 -8.99 3.28 -4.08
C LEU A 59 -9.34 4.54 -4.89
N VAL A 60 -10.19 5.42 -4.34
CA VAL A 60 -10.53 6.72 -4.94
C VAL A 60 -9.28 7.58 -5.13
N GLY A 61 -8.42 7.67 -4.10
CA GLY A 61 -7.18 8.43 -4.14
C GLY A 61 -6.18 7.92 -5.19
N VAL A 62 -5.99 6.60 -5.30
CA VAL A 62 -5.06 5.98 -6.25
C VAL A 62 -5.57 6.13 -7.68
N VAL A 63 -6.87 5.91 -7.92
CA VAL A 63 -7.49 6.13 -9.24
C VAL A 63 -7.36 7.59 -9.66
N GLY A 64 -7.64 8.52 -8.74
CA GLY A 64 -7.47 9.95 -8.96
C GLY A 64 -6.02 10.33 -9.28
N LEU A 65 -5.04 9.73 -8.60
CA LEU A 65 -3.63 9.93 -8.84
C LEU A 65 -3.22 9.45 -10.24
N GLY A 66 -3.67 8.25 -10.64
CA GLY A 66 -3.42 7.66 -11.95
C GLY A 66 -3.92 8.54 -13.11
N ARG A 67 -5.03 9.25 -12.90
CA ARG A 67 -5.59 10.20 -13.87
C ARG A 67 -4.90 11.56 -13.86
N SER A 68 -4.42 12.01 -12.70
CA SER A 68 -3.97 13.40 -12.50
C SER A 68 -2.47 13.62 -12.72
N ARG A 69 -1.63 12.59 -12.58
CA ARG A 69 -0.17 12.74 -12.69
C ARG A 69 0.41 12.14 -13.98
N PRO A 70 1.10 12.95 -14.82
CA PRO A 70 1.82 12.42 -15.97
C PRO A 70 2.92 11.43 -15.60
N ALA A 71 3.51 11.53 -14.41
CA ALA A 71 4.57 10.63 -13.97
C ALA A 71 4.10 9.18 -13.74
N THR A 72 2.83 9.00 -13.36
CA THR A 72 2.18 7.69 -13.27
C THR A 72 1.63 7.22 -14.63
N SER A 73 1.69 8.06 -15.67
CA SER A 73 1.22 7.72 -17.01
C SER A 73 2.21 6.89 -17.84
N GLY A 74 3.48 6.76 -17.41
CA GLY A 74 4.43 5.83 -18.04
C GLY A 74 4.00 4.36 -17.87
N ARG A 75 4.49 3.45 -18.73
CA ARG A 75 4.10 2.02 -18.70
C ARG A 75 4.21 1.42 -17.29
N LEU A 76 5.31 1.68 -16.58
CA LEU A 76 5.55 1.20 -15.22
C LEU A 76 4.53 1.76 -14.20
N GLY A 77 4.25 3.07 -14.26
CA GLY A 77 3.29 3.72 -13.38
C GLY A 77 1.85 3.26 -13.61
N ARG A 78 1.47 2.99 -14.87
CA ARG A 78 0.14 2.46 -15.22
C ARG A 78 -0.05 1.04 -14.71
N TRP A 79 0.95 0.17 -14.90
CA TRP A 79 0.92 -1.18 -14.32
C TRP A 79 0.87 -1.14 -12.80
N GLY A 80 1.72 -0.31 -12.18
CA GLY A 80 1.71 -0.12 -10.72
C GLY A 80 0.33 0.33 -10.20
N THR A 81 -0.27 1.34 -10.84
CA THR A 81 -1.61 1.82 -10.48
C THR A 81 -2.67 0.73 -10.65
N GLY A 82 -2.64 -0.01 -11.76
CA GLY A 82 -3.57 -1.11 -12.00
C GLY A 82 -3.47 -2.22 -10.95
N LEU A 83 -2.25 -2.58 -10.54
CA LEU A 83 -2.03 -3.58 -9.49
C LEU A 83 -2.52 -3.09 -8.11
N VAL A 84 -2.32 -1.82 -7.78
CA VAL A 84 -2.86 -1.23 -6.53
C VAL A 84 -4.37 -1.23 -6.54
N VAL A 85 -4.99 -0.82 -7.64
CA VAL A 85 -6.46 -0.82 -7.80
C VAL A 85 -7.01 -2.24 -7.67
N ALA A 86 -6.41 -3.21 -8.36
CA ALA A 86 -6.83 -4.61 -8.30
C ALA A 86 -6.67 -5.20 -6.89
N GLY A 87 -5.52 -4.92 -6.23
CA GLY A 87 -5.26 -5.38 -4.87
C GLY A 87 -6.23 -4.76 -3.85
N LEU A 88 -6.49 -3.45 -3.93
CA LEU A 88 -7.46 -2.79 -3.06
C LEU A 88 -8.89 -3.29 -3.29
N ALA A 89 -9.30 -3.51 -4.55
CA ALA A 89 -10.61 -4.10 -4.84
C ALA A 89 -10.74 -5.52 -4.28
N ALA A 90 -9.68 -6.33 -4.40
CA ALA A 90 -9.63 -7.67 -3.83
C ALA A 90 -9.65 -7.63 -2.29
N HIS A 91 -8.97 -6.67 -1.66
CA HIS A 91 -9.06 -6.44 -0.22
C HIS A 91 -10.49 -6.10 0.21
N LEU A 92 -11.18 -5.18 -0.48
CA LEU A 92 -12.56 -4.83 -0.17
C LEU A 92 -13.50 -6.04 -0.31
N LEU A 93 -13.33 -6.84 -1.36
CA LEU A 93 -14.08 -8.07 -1.54
C LEU A 93 -13.79 -9.08 -0.42
N GLY A 94 -12.51 -9.30 -0.07
CA GLY A 94 -12.09 -10.19 1.00
C GLY A 94 -12.63 -9.77 2.37
N SER A 95 -12.59 -8.48 2.67
CA SER A 95 -13.15 -7.88 3.90
C SER A 95 -14.68 -7.98 3.95
N ALA A 96 -15.37 -7.76 2.83
CA ALA A 96 -16.83 -7.92 2.76
C ALA A 96 -17.25 -9.39 2.97
N LEU A 97 -16.59 -10.33 2.28
CA LEU A 97 -16.84 -11.77 2.46
C LEU A 97 -16.51 -12.23 3.89
N GLY A 98 -15.38 -11.78 4.44
CA GLY A 98 -14.99 -12.06 5.82
C GLY A 98 -15.96 -11.50 6.86
N GLY A 99 -16.49 -10.30 6.63
CA GLY A 99 -17.53 -9.70 7.49
C GLY A 99 -18.90 -10.35 7.37
N LEU A 100 -19.23 -10.95 6.22
CA LEU A 100 -20.49 -11.67 6.00
C LEU A 100 -20.49 -13.07 6.62
N ALA A 101 -19.35 -13.77 6.64
CA ALA A 101 -19.27 -15.16 7.09
C ALA A 101 -19.92 -15.43 8.48
N PRO A 102 -19.75 -14.57 9.51
CA PRO A 102 -20.40 -14.76 10.82
C PRO A 102 -21.93 -14.65 10.81
N THR A 103 -22.51 -14.03 9.78
CA THR A 103 -23.97 -13.83 9.65
C THR A 103 -24.67 -14.98 8.90
N LEU A 104 -23.89 -15.92 8.36
CA LEU A 104 -24.39 -16.99 7.52
C LEU A 104 -24.52 -18.32 8.30
N PRO A 105 -25.41 -19.23 7.86
CA PRO A 105 -25.43 -20.60 8.36
C PRO A 105 -24.08 -21.29 8.16
N ALA A 106 -23.69 -22.21 9.06
CA ALA A 106 -22.35 -22.81 9.12
C ALA A 106 -21.82 -23.32 7.76
N GLY A 107 -22.63 -24.05 6.99
CA GLY A 107 -22.22 -24.56 5.67
C GLY A 107 -21.97 -23.48 4.62
N ALA A 108 -22.68 -22.35 4.69
CA ALA A 108 -22.47 -21.21 3.80
C ALA A 108 -21.28 -20.34 4.27
N ALA A 109 -21.07 -20.23 5.58
CA ALA A 109 -19.94 -19.52 6.17
C ALA A 109 -18.60 -20.14 5.74
N ASP A 110 -18.50 -21.47 5.73
CA ASP A 110 -17.29 -22.19 5.32
C ASP A 110 -16.95 -21.94 3.83
N VAL A 111 -17.97 -21.96 2.95
CA VAL A 111 -17.79 -21.69 1.51
C VAL A 111 -17.32 -20.26 1.28
N VAL A 112 -17.92 -19.30 1.99
CA VAL A 112 -17.54 -17.88 1.90
C VAL A 112 -16.12 -17.65 2.42
N ALA A 113 -15.73 -18.31 3.50
CA ALA A 113 -14.36 -18.25 4.02
C ALA A 113 -13.34 -18.77 3.00
N VAL A 114 -13.63 -19.90 2.35
CA VAL A 114 -12.77 -20.45 1.27
C VAL A 114 -12.71 -19.51 0.07
N ALA A 115 -13.82 -18.89 -0.31
CA ALA A 115 -13.86 -17.93 -1.42
C ALA A 115 -13.11 -16.62 -1.10
N ALA A 116 -13.01 -16.24 0.18
CA ALA A 116 -12.25 -15.06 0.61
C ALA A 116 -10.73 -15.26 0.46
N ILE A 117 -10.22 -16.49 0.60
CA ILE A 117 -8.78 -16.81 0.53
C ILE A 117 -8.10 -16.26 -0.74
N PRO A 118 -8.62 -16.53 -1.96
CA PRO A 118 -8.09 -15.93 -3.18
C PRO A 118 -8.12 -14.40 -3.19
N ALA A 119 -9.17 -13.78 -2.63
CA ALA A 119 -9.30 -12.32 -2.59
C ALA A 119 -8.21 -11.69 -1.69
N TRP A 120 -7.96 -12.27 -0.51
CA TRP A 120 -6.86 -11.86 0.36
C TRP A 120 -5.48 -12.10 -0.25
N ALA A 121 -5.30 -13.21 -0.98
CA ALA A 121 -4.07 -13.44 -1.73
C ALA A 121 -3.84 -12.35 -2.80
N LEU A 122 -4.89 -12.01 -3.56
CA LEU A 122 -4.84 -10.95 -4.58
C LEU A 122 -4.65 -9.55 -3.98
N ALA A 123 -5.05 -9.31 -2.73
CA ALA A 123 -4.82 -8.04 -2.04
C ALA A 123 -3.32 -7.66 -2.00
N HIS A 124 -2.43 -8.66 -1.98
CA HIS A 124 -0.98 -8.45 -1.97
C HIS A 124 -0.43 -7.80 -3.26
N LEU A 125 -1.22 -7.81 -4.34
CA LEU A 125 -0.88 -7.05 -5.55
C LEU A 125 -0.75 -5.55 -5.27
N ALA A 126 -1.42 -5.04 -4.23
CA ALA A 126 -1.28 -3.64 -3.84
C ALA A 126 0.13 -3.28 -3.39
N TYR A 127 0.83 -4.17 -2.69
CA TYR A 127 2.22 -3.94 -2.27
C TYR A 127 3.16 -3.91 -3.48
N VAL A 128 3.00 -4.88 -4.39
CA VAL A 128 3.78 -4.95 -5.65
C VAL A 128 3.54 -3.70 -6.48
N GLY A 129 2.28 -3.33 -6.69
CA GLY A 129 1.90 -2.15 -7.43
C GLY A 129 2.46 -0.85 -6.83
N THR A 130 2.40 -0.74 -5.50
CA THR A 130 2.97 0.40 -4.75
C THR A 130 4.48 0.52 -4.96
N THR A 131 5.21 -0.61 -4.94
CA THR A 131 6.64 -0.64 -5.28
C THR A 131 6.90 -0.16 -6.70
N LEU A 132 6.12 -0.61 -7.70
CA LEU A 132 6.28 -0.15 -9.09
C LEU A 132 6.03 1.35 -9.25
N ILE A 133 5.04 1.89 -8.53
CA ILE A 133 4.77 3.34 -8.48
C ILE A 133 5.97 4.06 -7.86
N GLY A 134 6.51 3.57 -6.74
CA GLY A 134 7.71 4.12 -6.10
C GLY A 134 8.91 4.19 -7.06
N VAL A 135 9.16 3.12 -7.83
CA VAL A 135 10.23 3.12 -8.85
C VAL A 135 9.96 4.14 -9.94
N ALA A 136 8.70 4.24 -10.42
CA ALA A 136 8.32 5.20 -11.44
C ALA A 136 8.47 6.65 -10.95
N THR A 137 8.07 6.96 -9.71
CA THR A 137 8.19 8.30 -9.13
C THR A 137 9.62 8.65 -8.76
N TRP A 138 10.43 7.68 -8.33
CA TRP A 138 11.87 7.85 -8.11
C TRP A 138 12.58 8.27 -9.41
N ARG A 139 12.30 7.56 -10.52
CA ARG A 139 12.93 7.83 -11.82
C ARG A 139 12.49 9.16 -12.44
N SER A 140 11.25 9.55 -12.21
CA SER A 140 10.67 10.78 -12.79
C SER A 140 10.85 12.02 -11.92
N GLY A 141 11.27 11.87 -10.66
CA GLY A 141 11.33 12.96 -9.69
C GLY A 141 9.97 13.55 -9.32
N ALA A 142 8.89 12.78 -9.50
CA ALA A 142 7.51 13.26 -9.33
C ALA A 142 7.06 13.36 -7.87
N LEU A 143 7.82 12.75 -6.96
CA LEU A 143 7.63 12.77 -5.52
C LEU A 143 8.98 13.04 -4.85
N PRO A 144 8.99 13.57 -3.61
CA PRO A 144 10.21 13.62 -2.82
C PRO A 144 10.88 12.25 -2.74
N ARG A 145 12.22 12.24 -2.80
CA ARG A 145 13.01 10.99 -2.75
C ARG A 145 12.67 10.11 -1.55
N PRO A 146 12.52 10.64 -0.31
CA PRO A 146 12.16 9.81 0.84
C PRO A 146 10.83 9.07 0.65
N VAL A 147 9.81 9.74 0.11
CA VAL A 147 8.50 9.13 -0.18
C VAL A 147 8.64 8.05 -1.25
N SER A 148 9.37 8.32 -2.32
CA SER A 148 9.58 7.32 -3.38
C SER A 148 10.35 6.10 -2.87
N ALA A 149 11.38 6.28 -2.05
CA ALA A 149 12.13 5.18 -1.42
C ALA A 149 11.22 4.32 -0.52
N LEU A 150 10.37 4.97 0.29
CA LEU A 150 9.39 4.29 1.12
C LEU A 150 8.46 3.41 0.27
N LEU A 151 7.90 3.95 -0.82
CA LEU A 151 7.04 3.18 -1.71
C LEU A 151 7.79 2.01 -2.38
N VAL A 152 9.04 2.21 -2.81
CA VAL A 152 9.89 1.15 -3.39
C VAL A 152 10.06 0.00 -2.39
N ALA A 153 10.28 0.31 -1.11
CA ALA A 153 10.49 -0.68 -0.07
C ALA A 153 9.24 -1.51 0.29
N CYS A 154 8.05 -1.15 -0.21
CA CYS A 154 6.78 -1.77 0.18
C CYS A 154 6.75 -3.30 0.02
N ALA A 155 6.88 -3.85 -1.19
CA ALA A 155 6.88 -5.30 -1.40
C ALA A 155 8.08 -6.02 -0.70
N PRO A 156 9.32 -5.50 -0.74
CA PRO A 156 10.43 -6.07 0.03
C PRO A 156 10.15 -6.16 1.54
N LEU A 157 9.54 -5.12 2.12
CA LEU A 157 9.19 -5.11 3.54
C LEU A 157 8.13 -6.15 3.87
N VAL A 158 7.11 -6.34 3.03
CA VAL A 158 6.12 -7.42 3.23
C VAL A 158 6.80 -8.79 3.18
N LEU A 159 7.65 -9.01 2.16
CA LEU A 159 8.32 -10.30 1.94
C LEU A 159 9.32 -10.66 3.05
N ALA A 160 9.94 -9.69 3.69
CA ALA A 160 10.88 -9.92 4.80
C ALA A 160 10.18 -9.86 6.16
N GLY A 161 9.32 -8.86 6.36
CA GLY A 161 8.70 -8.53 7.64
C GLY A 161 7.64 -9.52 8.09
N VAL A 162 6.80 -10.04 7.18
CA VAL A 162 5.78 -11.04 7.54
C VAL A 162 6.43 -12.38 7.95
N PRO A 163 7.42 -12.94 7.23
CA PRO A 163 8.13 -14.11 7.73
C PRO A 163 8.93 -13.84 9.01
N ALA A 164 9.52 -12.65 9.14
CA ALA A 164 10.27 -12.28 10.34
C ALA A 164 9.37 -12.18 11.57
N SER A 165 8.16 -11.62 11.46
CA SER A 165 7.21 -11.57 12.59
C SER A 165 6.87 -12.98 13.09
N LEU A 166 6.52 -13.88 12.16
CA LEU A 166 6.19 -15.28 12.49
C LEU A 166 7.39 -16.03 13.10
N ALA A 167 8.59 -15.79 12.59
CA ALA A 167 9.80 -16.44 13.11
C ALA A 167 10.18 -15.93 14.51
N LEU A 168 9.91 -14.66 14.81
CA LEU A 168 10.25 -14.03 16.08
C LEU A 168 9.18 -14.23 17.15
N GLU A 169 7.94 -14.54 16.79
CA GLU A 169 6.81 -14.70 17.72
C GLU A 169 7.14 -15.52 18.98
N PRO A 170 7.82 -16.68 18.92
CA PRO A 170 8.16 -17.47 20.12
C PRO A 170 9.14 -16.76 21.06
N ALA A 171 9.93 -15.81 20.56
CA ALA A 171 10.97 -15.12 21.31
C ALA A 171 10.52 -13.76 21.85
N VAL A 172 9.64 -13.05 21.13
CA VAL A 172 9.22 -11.67 21.48
C VAL A 172 7.76 -11.55 21.88
N GLY A 173 6.98 -12.63 21.76
CA GLY A 173 5.54 -12.66 22.06
C GLY A 173 4.65 -12.17 20.92
N SER A 174 3.35 -12.50 21.00
CA SER A 174 2.35 -12.22 19.97
C SER A 174 2.16 -10.72 19.70
N GLY A 175 2.20 -9.88 20.75
CA GLY A 175 2.04 -8.43 20.59
C GLY A 175 3.13 -7.78 19.74
N VAL A 176 4.40 -8.10 20.00
CA VAL A 176 5.53 -7.55 19.22
C VAL A 176 5.53 -8.12 17.81
N SER A 177 5.23 -9.42 17.65
CA SER A 177 5.04 -10.05 16.33
C SER A 177 3.96 -9.34 15.51
N ALA A 178 2.80 -9.05 16.11
CA ALA A 178 1.70 -8.35 15.46
C ALA A 178 2.09 -6.92 15.03
N VAL A 179 2.86 -6.19 15.84
CA VAL A 179 3.40 -4.88 15.47
C VAL A 179 4.33 -4.98 14.25
N ILE A 180 5.23 -5.97 14.21
CA ILE A 180 6.16 -6.17 13.09
C ILE A 180 5.39 -6.49 11.80
N ALA A 181 4.41 -7.40 11.89
CA ALA A 181 3.55 -7.76 10.77
C ALA A 181 2.79 -6.55 10.24
N TRP A 182 2.18 -5.77 11.13
CA TRP A 182 1.46 -4.54 10.78
C TRP A 182 2.35 -3.50 10.10
N ILE A 183 3.54 -3.23 10.65
CA ILE A 183 4.51 -2.30 10.04
C ILE A 183 4.82 -2.75 8.61
N ALA A 184 5.05 -4.05 8.40
CA ALA A 184 5.40 -4.60 7.10
C ALA A 184 4.26 -4.51 6.06
N THR A 185 3.00 -4.48 6.52
CA THR A 185 1.80 -4.62 5.68
C THR A 185 0.95 -3.35 5.67
N GLU A 186 -0.14 -3.29 6.46
CA GLU A 186 -1.08 -2.17 6.43
C GLU A 186 -0.46 -0.85 6.87
N GLY A 187 0.47 -0.90 7.83
CA GLY A 187 1.23 0.27 8.29
C GLY A 187 2.02 0.90 7.15
N GLN A 188 2.89 0.13 6.49
CA GLN A 188 3.70 0.63 5.37
C GLN A 188 2.85 1.11 4.20
N LEU A 189 1.82 0.36 3.82
CA LEU A 189 0.96 0.72 2.70
C LEU A 189 0.16 1.99 3.01
N GLY A 190 -0.54 2.03 4.14
CA GLY A 190 -1.38 3.16 4.55
C GLY A 190 -0.57 4.44 4.77
N LEU A 191 0.52 4.37 5.54
CA LEU A 191 1.39 5.53 5.80
C LEU A 191 2.10 6.01 4.53
N GLY A 192 2.51 5.08 3.66
CA GLY A 192 3.10 5.41 2.36
C GLY A 192 2.15 6.25 1.50
N TRP A 193 0.89 5.82 1.36
CA TRP A 193 -0.12 6.55 0.60
C TRP A 193 -0.56 7.86 1.26
N LEU A 194 -0.62 7.92 2.59
CA LEU A 194 -0.80 9.17 3.32
C LEU A 194 0.29 10.18 2.96
N LEU A 195 1.57 9.78 2.99
CA LEU A 195 2.67 10.68 2.67
C LEU A 195 2.62 11.16 1.22
N VAL A 196 2.17 10.32 0.28
CA VAL A 196 1.91 10.74 -1.11
C VAL A 196 0.84 11.84 -1.16
N GLY A 197 -0.24 11.71 -0.38
CA GLY A 197 -1.30 12.72 -0.28
C GLY A 197 -0.84 14.02 0.38
N VAL A 198 -0.06 13.94 1.46
CA VAL A 198 0.46 15.11 2.18
C VAL A 198 1.49 15.87 1.34
N THR A 199 2.44 15.17 0.72
CA THR A 199 3.49 15.78 -0.11
C THR A 199 3.01 16.21 -1.49
N GLY A 200 1.75 15.93 -1.84
CA GLY A 200 1.09 16.47 -3.03
C GLY A 200 0.67 17.95 -2.92
N ARG A 201 0.95 18.62 -1.80
CA ARG A 201 0.68 20.05 -1.58
C ARG A 201 1.69 20.93 -2.33
N ARG A 202 1.20 22.02 -2.90
CA ARG A 202 2.03 23.13 -3.39
C ARG A 202 2.39 24.01 -2.17
N PRO A 203 3.67 24.31 -1.90
CA PRO A 203 4.01 25.49 -1.11
C PRO A 203 3.57 26.72 -1.93
N GLY A 204 2.72 27.58 -1.38
CA GLY A 204 2.41 28.89 -1.98
C GLY A 204 1.03 29.10 -2.61
N ALA A 205 -0.01 28.32 -2.27
CA ALA A 205 -1.39 28.71 -2.57
C ALA A 205 -2.11 29.36 -1.38
N ASP A 206 -1.70 29.03 -0.15
CA ASP A 206 -2.31 29.57 1.08
C ASP A 206 -1.53 30.80 1.61
N ASP A 207 -0.26 30.99 1.19
CA ASP A 207 0.59 32.12 1.61
C ASP A 207 0.59 33.30 0.61
N ALA A 208 0.01 33.12 -0.59
CA ALA A 208 -0.06 34.16 -1.61
C ALA A 208 -1.14 35.23 -1.34
N GLY A 209 -1.94 35.06 -0.28
CA GLY A 209 -2.94 36.04 0.16
C GLY A 209 -2.40 37.14 1.08
N ALA A 210 -1.13 37.09 1.50
CA ALA A 210 -0.62 37.98 2.54
C ALA A 210 0.69 38.73 2.24
N GLY A 211 1.28 38.60 1.04
CA GLY A 211 2.62 39.19 0.84
C GLY A 211 3.12 39.33 -0.60
N SER A 212 2.27 39.66 -1.56
CA SER A 212 2.70 39.92 -2.95
C SER A 212 2.17 41.24 -3.51
N ALA A 213 2.29 42.29 -2.69
CA ALA A 213 2.49 43.65 -3.18
C ALA A 213 3.86 44.08 -2.64
N LEU A 214 4.77 44.54 -3.52
CA LEU A 214 6.23 44.69 -3.33
C LEU A 214 6.92 43.34 -3.65
N GLU A 215 7.74 43.15 -4.67
CA GLU A 215 8.60 44.07 -5.40
C GLU A 215 8.62 43.70 -6.90
N HIS A 216 8.48 44.74 -7.72
CA HIS A 216 8.96 44.75 -9.09
C HIS A 216 10.45 45.14 -9.10
N SER A 217 11.15 44.64 -10.11
CA SER A 217 12.39 45.19 -10.69
C SER A 217 13.71 44.69 -10.08
N HIS A 218 14.40 43.80 -10.79
CA HIS A 218 15.59 44.24 -11.53
C HIS A 218 16.10 43.21 -12.56
N SER A 219 16.43 43.78 -13.72
CA SER A 219 17.11 43.28 -14.92
C SER A 219 18.42 42.49 -14.71
N GLY A 220 18.73 41.58 -15.63
CA GLY A 220 20.01 41.69 -16.37
C GLY A 220 20.99 40.49 -16.45
N SER A 221 21.12 39.96 -17.67
CA SER A 221 22.38 39.57 -18.35
C SER A 221 22.90 38.10 -18.37
N LEU A 222 22.77 37.51 -19.57
CA LEU A 222 23.74 36.82 -20.44
C LEU A 222 24.95 36.03 -19.88
N GLY A 223 25.08 34.76 -20.30
CA GLY A 223 26.32 33.96 -20.17
C GLY A 223 26.40 32.64 -20.95
N LYS A 224 26.85 32.72 -22.23
CA LYS A 224 27.73 31.83 -23.04
C LYS A 224 27.80 30.27 -22.87
N ARG A 225 27.70 29.60 -24.05
CA ARG A 225 28.53 28.49 -24.65
C ARG A 225 28.39 27.06 -24.04
N ARG A 226 28.57 25.92 -24.72
CA ARG A 226 28.74 25.41 -26.12
C ARG A 226 28.72 23.85 -26.03
N SER A 227 28.27 23.15 -27.09
CA SER A 227 28.76 21.85 -27.67
C SER A 227 28.94 20.61 -26.75
N ALA A 228 28.78 19.31 -27.10
CA ALA A 228 28.60 18.47 -28.30
C ALA A 228 28.10 17.07 -27.78
N ARG A 229 27.16 16.37 -28.44
CA ARG A 229 27.32 15.28 -29.45
C ARG A 229 27.61 13.85 -28.92
N ALA A 230 26.65 12.98 -29.24
CA ALA A 230 26.71 11.54 -29.59
C ALA A 230 27.09 10.43 -28.59
N LEU A 231 26.17 9.44 -28.53
CA LEU A 231 26.30 8.03 -28.13
C LEU A 231 27.33 7.27 -28.99
N PRO A 232 27.88 6.14 -28.50
CA PRO A 232 27.29 4.83 -28.85
C PRO A 232 27.30 3.78 -27.72
N ALA A 233 26.38 2.82 -27.80
CA ALA A 233 26.49 1.44 -27.28
C ALA A 233 26.98 0.54 -28.46
N PRO A 234 27.48 -0.72 -28.32
CA PRO A 234 26.76 -1.84 -27.67
C PRO A 234 27.64 -3.03 -27.15
N ASN A 235 26.94 -4.10 -26.72
CA ASN A 235 27.21 -5.55 -26.90
C ASN A 235 27.51 -6.47 -25.69
N GLY A 236 26.71 -7.56 -25.65
CA GLY A 236 27.04 -8.93 -25.21
C GLY A 236 26.91 -9.22 -23.71
N SER A 237 26.48 -10.39 -23.23
CA SER A 237 25.96 -11.62 -23.83
C SER A 237 25.57 -12.60 -22.69
N GLY A 238 24.42 -13.27 -22.82
CA GLY A 238 24.20 -14.70 -22.49
C GLY A 238 24.24 -15.23 -21.04
N ARG A 239 23.16 -15.89 -20.60
CA ARG A 239 23.07 -17.37 -20.44
C ARG A 239 21.82 -17.81 -19.65
N ALA A 240 21.13 -18.80 -20.20
CA ALA A 240 20.22 -19.74 -19.52
C ALA A 240 21.02 -20.58 -18.49
N SER A 241 20.51 -21.22 -17.44
CA SER A 241 19.32 -22.06 -17.20
C SER A 241 19.36 -22.38 -15.68
N GLN A 242 18.26 -22.65 -14.98
CA GLN A 242 17.82 -24.01 -14.68
C GLN A 242 16.47 -23.95 -13.93
N ARG A 243 15.53 -24.76 -14.40
CA ARG A 243 14.26 -25.08 -13.74
C ARG A 243 14.49 -26.20 -12.73
N ARG A 244 14.09 -26.01 -11.47
CA ARG A 244 13.66 -27.10 -10.58
C ARG A 244 12.24 -26.84 -10.13
N ARG A 245 11.37 -27.81 -10.42
CA ARG A 245 9.98 -27.88 -9.96
C ARG A 245 10.01 -28.36 -8.50
N LEU A 246 9.42 -27.59 -7.60
CA LEU A 246 8.97 -28.04 -6.30
C LEU A 246 7.49 -27.64 -6.20
N ALA A 247 6.64 -28.63 -5.95
CA ALA A 247 5.21 -28.43 -5.75
C ALA A 247 5.00 -27.59 -4.47
N PRO A 248 4.14 -26.56 -4.48
CA PRO A 248 3.93 -25.73 -3.31
C PRO A 248 3.06 -26.46 -2.28
N ARG A 249 3.62 -26.68 -1.09
CA ARG A 249 2.84 -26.88 0.14
C ARG A 249 2.21 -25.54 0.54
N PRO A 250 0.96 -25.51 1.03
CA PRO A 250 0.33 -24.26 1.47
C PRO A 250 1.10 -23.66 2.65
N LEU A 251 1.31 -22.34 2.61
CA LEU A 251 2.15 -21.59 3.54
C LEU A 251 1.37 -21.17 4.81
N PRO A 252 2.00 -21.19 6.00
CA PRO A 252 1.37 -21.02 7.31
C PRO A 252 1.02 -19.56 7.73
N TRP A 253 1.11 -18.58 6.84
CA TRP A 253 0.78 -17.17 7.16
C TRP A 253 -0.69 -16.80 6.93
N PHE A 254 -1.51 -17.76 6.47
CA PHE A 254 -2.95 -17.59 6.29
C PHE A 254 -3.76 -17.58 7.59
N THR A 255 -3.16 -18.05 8.70
CA THR A 255 -3.88 -18.37 9.94
C THR A 255 -4.20 -17.18 10.83
N THR A 256 -3.65 -15.98 10.58
CA THR A 256 -3.88 -14.83 11.47
C THR A 256 -5.19 -14.08 11.16
N TYR A 257 -5.74 -14.24 9.94
CA TYR A 257 -7.02 -13.61 9.56
C TYR A 257 -8.07 -14.61 9.04
N VAL A 258 -7.69 -15.86 8.78
CA VAL A 258 -8.63 -16.93 8.45
C VAL A 258 -8.43 -18.05 9.46
N MET A 259 -9.33 -18.10 10.45
CA MET A 259 -9.73 -19.27 11.24
C MET A 259 -8.62 -20.23 11.70
N ASN A 260 -8.38 -20.26 13.01
CA ASN A 260 -8.05 -21.52 13.68
C ASN A 260 -9.35 -22.18 14.17
N PRO A 261 -9.89 -23.22 13.51
CA PRO A 261 -11.08 -23.93 13.97
C PRO A 261 -10.83 -24.90 15.15
N ARG A 262 -9.63 -24.92 15.77
CA ARG A 262 -9.27 -25.88 16.83
C ARG A 262 -9.54 -25.44 18.27
N THR A 263 -10.37 -24.44 18.52
CA THR A 263 -10.90 -24.16 19.87
C THR A 263 -12.36 -24.62 20.03
N ARG A 264 -12.67 -25.83 19.56
CA ARG A 264 -13.80 -26.62 20.07
C ARG A 264 -13.27 -27.76 20.94
N SER A 265 -12.98 -27.45 22.18
CA SER A 265 -13.06 -28.40 23.28
C SER A 265 -13.32 -27.63 24.56
N GLY A 266 -14.60 -27.55 24.92
CA GLY A 266 -15.02 -27.11 26.25
C GLY A 266 -14.45 -28.02 27.34
N PRO A 267 -14.47 -27.58 28.61
CA PRO A 267 -13.88 -28.31 29.70
C PRO A 267 -14.68 -29.58 29.99
N TYR A 268 -14.03 -30.73 29.88
CA TYR A 268 -14.50 -31.96 30.51
C TYR A 268 -14.42 -31.77 32.03
N VAL A 269 -15.59 -31.60 32.65
CA VAL A 269 -15.78 -31.83 34.08
C VAL A 269 -15.59 -33.32 34.34
N ARG A 270 -14.56 -33.68 35.12
CA ARG A 270 -14.54 -34.94 35.87
C ARG A 270 -14.53 -34.60 37.36
N ARG A 271 -15.69 -34.78 38.00
CA ARG A 271 -15.78 -35.05 39.45
C ARG A 271 -15.40 -36.52 39.68
N PRO A 272 -14.81 -36.83 40.85
CA PRO A 272 -15.63 -37.27 41.99
C PRO A 272 -15.90 -36.17 43.01
#